data_AF-A0A3A8IJS7-F1
#
_entry.id   AF-A0A3A8IJS7-F1
#
_cell.length_a   1.000
_cell.length_b   1.000
_cell.length_c   1.000
_cell.angle_alpha   90.00
_cell.angle_beta   90.00
_cell.angle_gamma   90.00
#
_symmetry.space_group_name_H-M   'P 1'
#
loop_
_entity.id
_entity.type
_entity.pdbx_description
1 polymer ?
#
loop_
_entity_poly.entity_id
_entity_poly.type
_entity_poly.pdbx_seq_one_letter_code
_entity_poly.pdbx_strand_id
1 'polypeptide(L)'
;MSEEHPGIQVSSLLGNSINYLIVSKEFKETIEAHCPRVEVEYLPFDLHDHRGRLFSRDYFIINPIGTHDCLDEESSGIKYGPDGGVVAIRNPMLHPDKVAGAPALFRVRHKPTVYVIDEVLVAAIREKGFTNIVLSELKMASNPRPITSGS
;
A
#
# COMPACT_ATOMS: atom_id res chain seq x y z
N MET A 1 -27.22 -24.38 -1.35
CA MET A 1 -26.71 -23.02 -1.05
C MET A 1 -27.85 -22.30 -0.36
N SER A 2 -27.67 -21.89 0.90
CA SER A 2 -28.71 -21.19 1.68
C SER A 2 -28.52 -19.68 1.58
N GLU A 3 -29.61 -18.92 1.71
CA GLU A 3 -29.58 -17.44 1.74
C GLU A 3 -28.68 -16.88 2.85
N GLU A 4 -28.40 -17.67 3.90
CA GLU A 4 -27.53 -17.30 5.01
C GLU A 4 -26.04 -17.25 4.66
N HIS A 5 -25.61 -17.92 3.58
CA HIS A 5 -24.21 -17.99 3.16
C HIS A 5 -24.11 -17.81 1.63
N PRO A 6 -24.25 -16.57 1.11
CA PRO A 6 -24.45 -16.29 -0.32
C PRO A 6 -23.26 -16.59 -1.25
N GLY A 7 -22.19 -17.23 -0.79
CA GLY A 7 -20.99 -17.52 -1.59
C GLY A 7 -19.96 -16.39 -1.59
N ILE A 8 -19.04 -16.40 -2.56
CA ILE A 8 -17.92 -15.44 -2.67
C ILE A 8 -18.48 -14.04 -2.97
N GLN A 9 -18.47 -13.17 -1.97
CA GLN A 9 -18.70 -11.75 -2.16
C GLN A 9 -17.34 -11.11 -2.45
N VAL A 10 -17.11 -10.76 -3.71
CA VAL A 10 -15.87 -10.09 -4.13
C VAL A 10 -15.84 -8.67 -3.60
N SER A 11 -14.74 -8.33 -2.95
CA SER A 11 -14.47 -7.01 -2.41
C SER A 11 -13.66 -6.16 -3.39
N SER A 12 -13.65 -4.84 -3.16
CA SER A 12 -12.86 -3.90 -3.97
C SER A 12 -11.36 -4.17 -3.87
N LEU A 13 -10.87 -4.62 -2.70
CA LEU A 13 -9.51 -5.11 -2.46
C LEU A 13 -9.53 -6.61 -2.16
N LEU A 14 -8.76 -7.42 -2.89
CA LEU A 14 -8.61 -8.85 -2.63
C LEU A 14 -7.42 -9.11 -1.71
N GLY A 15 -7.70 -9.64 -0.51
CA GLY A 15 -6.67 -10.05 0.44
C GLY A 15 -5.85 -11.23 -0.08
N ASN A 16 -4.54 -11.20 0.19
CA ASN A 16 -3.62 -12.27 -0.16
C ASN A 16 -2.45 -12.32 0.83
N SER A 17 -1.70 -13.43 0.85
CA SER A 17 -0.59 -13.66 1.79
C SER A 17 0.74 -13.01 1.38
N ILE A 18 0.83 -12.46 0.18
CA ILE A 18 2.06 -11.92 -0.41
C ILE A 18 2.05 -10.40 -0.57
N ASN A 19 1.03 -9.72 -0.01
CA ASN A 19 0.84 -8.25 -0.04
C ASN A 19 0.84 -7.65 -1.46
N TYR A 20 0.27 -8.35 -2.44
CA TYR A 20 -0.09 -7.71 -3.69
C TYR A 20 -1.30 -6.81 -3.52
N LEU A 21 -1.25 -5.62 -4.12
CA LEU A 21 -2.37 -4.70 -4.15
C LEU A 21 -3.30 -5.12 -5.30
N ILE A 22 -4.19 -6.07 -5.01
CA ILE A 22 -5.10 -6.65 -6.00
C ILE A 22 -6.47 -5.99 -5.87
N VAL A 23 -6.89 -5.21 -6.86
CA VAL A 23 -8.06 -4.35 -6.75
C VAL A 23 -9.01 -4.49 -7.93
N SER A 24 -10.28 -4.16 -7.71
CA SER A 24 -11.26 -4.06 -8.79
C SER A 24 -10.91 -2.91 -9.75
N LYS A 25 -11.46 -2.96 -10.96
CA LYS A 25 -11.27 -1.93 -12.00
C LYS A 25 -11.57 -0.51 -11.50
N GLU A 26 -12.69 -0.30 -10.81
CA GLU A 26 -13.06 1.02 -10.30
C GLU A 26 -12.05 1.53 -9.25
N PHE A 27 -11.55 0.64 -8.40
CA PHE A 27 -10.54 1.03 -7.41
C PHE A 27 -9.19 1.30 -8.09
N LYS A 28 -8.81 0.51 -9.10
CA LYS A 28 -7.67 0.81 -9.96
C LYS A 28 -7.77 2.21 -10.56
N GLU A 29 -8.91 2.53 -11.17
CA GLU A 29 -9.14 3.83 -11.83
C GLU A 29 -9.09 4.99 -10.84
N THR A 30 -9.55 4.77 -9.61
CA THR A 30 -9.43 5.76 -8.53
C THR A 30 -7.96 6.00 -8.14
N ILE A 31 -7.16 4.93 -8.01
CA ILE A 31 -5.72 5.06 -7.73
C ILE A 31 -5.03 5.80 -8.88
N GLU A 32 -5.30 5.41 -10.13
CA GLU A 32 -4.72 6.01 -11.35
C GLU A 32 -5.00 7.52 -11.43
N ALA A 33 -6.24 7.94 -11.14
CA ALA A 33 -6.61 9.35 -11.12
C ALA A 33 -5.87 10.19 -10.05
N HIS A 34 -5.52 9.58 -8.92
CA HIS A 34 -4.84 10.26 -7.81
C HIS A 34 -3.32 10.08 -7.80
N CYS A 35 -2.78 9.22 -8.68
CA CYS A 35 -1.35 8.93 -8.74
C CYS A 35 -0.69 9.35 -10.09
N PRO A 36 -0.99 10.52 -10.68
CA PRO A 36 -0.51 10.87 -12.02
C PRO A 36 1.03 11.07 -12.11
N ARG A 37 1.71 11.18 -10.97
CA ARG A 37 3.17 11.35 -10.87
C ARG A 37 3.88 10.13 -10.28
N VAL A 38 3.16 9.02 -10.13
CA VAL A 38 3.72 7.77 -9.62
C VAL A 38 3.87 6.82 -10.80
N GLU A 39 5.05 6.25 -10.96
CA GLU A 39 5.25 5.17 -11.93
C GLU A 39 4.61 3.90 -11.35
N VAL A 40 3.51 3.46 -11.96
CA VAL A 40 2.70 2.33 -11.50
C VAL A 40 2.41 1.41 -12.69
N GLU A 41 2.65 0.12 -12.51
CA GLU A 41 2.15 -0.90 -13.42
C GLU A 41 0.76 -1.35 -12.99
N TYR A 42 -0.15 -1.43 -13.97
CA TYR A 42 -1.52 -1.89 -13.80
C TYR A 42 -1.69 -3.18 -14.59
N LEU A 43 -1.56 -4.33 -13.91
CA LEU A 43 -1.50 -5.63 -14.56
C LEU A 43 -2.89 -6.30 -14.54
N PRO A 44 -3.61 -6.38 -15.67
CA PRO A 44 -4.89 -7.09 -15.73
C PRO A 44 -4.67 -8.60 -15.60
N PHE A 45 -5.66 -9.30 -15.02
CA PHE A 45 -5.66 -10.76 -14.99
C PHE A 45 -7.09 -11.32 -14.99
N ASP A 46 -7.21 -12.58 -15.42
CA ASP A 46 -8.44 -13.34 -15.31
C ASP A 46 -8.53 -13.93 -13.89
N LEU A 47 -9.51 -13.47 -13.10
CA LEU A 47 -9.80 -14.03 -11.79
C LEU A 47 -10.64 -15.29 -11.95
N HIS A 48 -10.10 -16.44 -11.56
CA HIS A 48 -10.83 -17.70 -11.53
C HIS A 48 -11.31 -18.01 -10.10
N ASP A 49 -12.48 -18.63 -9.98
CA ASP A 49 -12.97 -19.15 -8.70
C ASP A 49 -12.17 -20.39 -8.25
N HIS A 50 -12.47 -20.88 -7.05
CA HIS A 50 -11.85 -22.10 -6.49
C HIS A 50 -12.11 -23.38 -7.32
N ARG A 51 -13.00 -23.34 -8.32
CA ARG A 51 -13.32 -24.44 -9.24
C ARG A 51 -12.64 -24.26 -10.60
N GLY A 52 -11.79 -23.23 -10.75
CA GLY A 52 -11.10 -22.89 -11.99
C GLY A 52 -11.98 -22.20 -13.03
N ARG A 53 -13.20 -21.78 -12.70
CA ARG A 53 -14.10 -21.09 -13.64
C ARG A 53 -13.78 -19.61 -13.65
N LEU A 54 -13.81 -18.99 -14.83
CA LEU A 54 -13.66 -17.54 -14.94
C LEU A 54 -14.74 -16.85 -14.11
N PHE A 55 -14.31 -16.03 -13.16
CA PHE A 55 -15.16 -15.30 -12.25
C PHE A 55 -15.25 -13.82 -12.65
N SER A 56 -14.12 -13.18 -12.95
CA SER A 56 -14.08 -11.78 -13.40
C SER A 56 -12.81 -11.46 -14.21
N ARG A 57 -12.89 -10.42 -15.05
CA ARG A 57 -11.76 -9.80 -15.75
C ARG A 57 -11.50 -8.36 -15.30
N ASP A 58 -12.30 -7.89 -14.34
CA ASP A 58 -12.29 -6.51 -13.87
C ASP A 58 -11.41 -6.35 -12.63
N TYR A 59 -10.30 -7.08 -12.58
CA TYR A 59 -9.32 -7.02 -11.49
C TYR A 59 -7.91 -6.80 -12.02
N PHE A 60 -7.13 -6.08 -11.21
CA PHE A 60 -5.80 -5.64 -11.55
C PHE A 60 -4.87 -5.81 -10.35
N ILE A 61 -3.62 -6.18 -10.62
CA ILE A 61 -2.53 -6.01 -9.67
C ILE A 61 -1.95 -4.62 -9.88
N ILE A 62 -1.88 -3.83 -8.81
CA ILE A 62 -1.27 -2.51 -8.79
C ILE A 62 0.15 -2.64 -8.26
N ASN A 63 1.13 -2.25 -9.06
CA ASN A 63 2.55 -2.34 -8.69
C ASN A 63 3.22 -0.95 -8.82
N PRO A 64 3.25 -0.14 -7.75
CA PRO A 64 4.08 1.06 -7.70
C PRO A 64 5.55 0.67 -7.81
N ILE A 65 6.26 1.30 -8.74
CA ILE A 65 7.66 1.02 -9.01
C ILE A 65 8.54 1.71 -7.97
N GLY A 66 9.55 0.97 -7.50
CA GLY A 66 10.51 1.45 -6.51
C GLY A 66 9.98 1.49 -5.07
N THR A 67 10.69 2.25 -4.25
CA THR A 67 10.37 2.46 -2.83
C THR A 67 10.72 3.89 -2.44
N HIS A 68 10.07 4.41 -1.40
CA HIS A 68 10.35 5.73 -0.85
C HIS A 68 10.93 5.61 0.56
N ASP A 69 11.99 6.36 0.84
CA ASP A 69 12.49 6.50 2.21
C ASP A 69 11.65 7.54 2.95
N CYS A 70 10.79 7.09 3.86
CA CYS A 70 9.85 7.95 4.60
C CYS A 70 10.01 7.91 6.11
N LEU A 71 10.75 6.94 6.65
CA LEU A 71 10.80 6.70 8.10
C LEU A 71 11.90 7.53 8.76
N ASP A 72 11.61 8.02 9.96
CA ASP A 72 12.63 8.45 10.91
C ASP A 72 13.20 7.20 11.58
N GLU A 73 14.45 6.84 11.27
CA GLU A 73 15.00 5.53 11.66
C GLU A 73 15.14 5.37 13.17
N GLU A 74 15.53 6.45 13.86
CA GLU A 74 15.74 6.47 15.32
C GLU A 74 14.41 6.33 16.06
N SER A 75 13.43 7.19 15.75
CA SER A 75 12.08 7.14 16.31
C SER A 75 11.36 5.85 15.93
N SER A 76 11.67 5.30 14.75
CA SER A 76 11.11 4.02 14.31
C SER A 76 11.73 2.80 14.99
N GLY A 77 12.88 2.99 15.63
CA GLY A 77 13.66 1.93 16.26
C GLY A 77 14.02 0.83 15.26
N ILE A 78 14.46 1.22 14.06
CA ILE A 78 14.87 0.28 13.02
C ILE A 78 16.11 -0.49 13.48
N LYS A 79 16.09 -1.81 13.29
CA LYS A 79 17.23 -2.68 13.55
C LYS A 79 17.71 -3.29 12.25
N TYR A 80 19.02 -3.23 12.07
CA TYR A 80 19.71 -3.83 10.95
C TYR A 80 20.41 -5.12 11.37
N GLY A 81 20.40 -6.11 10.48
CA GLY A 81 21.16 -7.34 10.62
C GLY A 81 22.63 -7.15 10.25
N PRO A 82 23.46 -8.20 10.42
CA PRO A 82 24.89 -8.16 10.07
C PRO A 82 25.16 -7.87 8.58
N ASP A 83 24.19 -8.16 7.71
CA ASP A 83 24.22 -7.93 6.26
C ASP A 83 23.74 -6.51 5.87
N GLY A 84 23.35 -5.68 6.84
CA GLY A 84 22.76 -4.36 6.60
C GLY A 84 21.27 -4.41 6.22
N GLY A 85 20.64 -5.59 6.18
CA GLY A 85 19.21 -5.74 5.94
C GLY A 85 18.38 -5.34 7.15
N VAL A 86 17.16 -4.83 6.92
CA VAL A 86 16.22 -4.50 8.01
C VAL A 86 15.65 -5.78 8.61
N VAL A 87 15.90 -6.02 9.90
CA VAL A 87 15.38 -7.19 10.63
C VAL A 87 14.17 -6.87 11.50
N ALA A 88 14.02 -5.60 11.91
CA ALA A 88 12.85 -5.16 12.66
C ALA A 88 12.60 -3.66 12.53
N ILE A 89 11.32 -3.28 12.57
CA ILE A 89 10.84 -1.89 12.73
C ILE A 89 9.87 -1.93 13.92
N ARG A 90 10.19 -1.22 15.01
CA ARG A 90 9.39 -1.29 16.24
C ARG A 90 8.10 -0.50 16.14
N ASN A 91 8.21 0.76 15.73
CA ASN A 91 7.07 1.67 15.66
C ASN A 91 7.25 2.58 14.45
N PRO A 92 6.69 2.29 13.27
CA PRO A 92 6.96 3.09 12.07
C PRO A 92 6.52 4.55 12.28
N MET A 93 7.48 5.46 12.33
CA MET A 93 7.28 6.90 12.48
C MET A 93 7.79 7.61 11.22
N LEU A 94 6.97 8.47 10.64
CA LEU A 94 7.32 9.26 9.47
C LEU A 94 8.26 10.40 9.84
N HIS A 95 9.26 10.64 8.99
CA HIS A 95 10.10 11.83 9.08
C HIS A 95 9.51 12.95 8.22
N PRO A 96 9.23 14.16 8.75
CA PRO A 96 8.54 15.23 8.05
C PRO A 96 9.21 15.63 6.73
N ASP A 97 10.51 15.87 6.74
CA ASP A 97 11.22 16.30 5.53
C ASP A 97 11.27 15.20 4.46
N LYS A 98 11.28 13.92 4.86
CA LYS A 98 11.26 12.79 3.94
C LYS A 98 9.90 12.61 3.26
N VAL A 99 8.82 13.10 3.88
CA VAL A 99 7.46 12.98 3.34
C VAL A 99 6.93 14.28 2.71
N ALA A 100 7.62 15.41 2.85
CA ALA A 100 7.21 16.73 2.37
C ALA A 100 6.94 16.84 0.85
N GLY A 101 7.27 15.81 0.07
CA GLY A 101 6.90 15.68 -1.33
C GLY A 101 6.75 14.22 -1.75
N ALA A 102 6.39 13.34 -0.83
CA ALA A 102 6.25 11.92 -1.13
C ALA A 102 5.16 11.67 -2.20
N PRO A 103 5.27 10.61 -2.99
CA PRO A 103 4.21 10.17 -3.90
C PRO A 103 2.89 9.90 -3.16
N ALA A 104 1.76 10.03 -3.86
CA ALA A 104 0.43 9.73 -3.28
C ALA A 104 0.24 8.24 -2.95
N LEU A 105 1.02 7.36 -3.57
CA LEU A 105 1.10 5.93 -3.31
C LEU A 105 2.54 5.46 -3.46
N PHE A 106 3.09 4.81 -2.44
CA PHE A 106 4.45 4.23 -2.51
C PHE A 106 4.62 3.05 -1.56
N ARG A 107 5.72 2.33 -1.75
CA ARG A 107 6.20 1.28 -0.83
C ARG A 107 7.28 1.83 0.09
N VAL A 108 7.21 1.47 1.37
CA VAL A 108 8.23 1.89 2.36
C VAL A 108 9.55 1.21 2.04
N ARG A 109 10.66 1.97 1.89
CA ARG A 109 12.01 1.43 1.61
C ARG A 109 12.42 0.30 2.55
N HIS A 110 12.24 0.51 3.85
CA HIS A 110 12.63 -0.46 4.89
C HIS A 110 11.65 -1.63 5.05
N LYS A 111 10.47 -1.58 4.40
CA LYS A 111 9.45 -2.62 4.44
C LYS A 111 8.56 -2.57 3.18
N PRO A 112 9.04 -3.03 2.01
CA PRO A 112 8.35 -2.84 0.73
C PRO A 112 6.97 -3.53 0.63
N THR A 113 6.65 -4.42 1.56
CA THR A 113 5.31 -5.03 1.70
C THR A 113 4.26 -4.08 2.28
N VAL A 114 4.66 -2.92 2.80
CA VAL A 114 3.75 -1.89 3.31
C VAL A 114 3.60 -0.80 2.26
N TYR A 115 2.34 -0.57 1.87
CA TYR A 115 1.94 0.55 1.04
C TYR A 115 1.54 1.72 1.94
N VAL A 116 1.95 2.91 1.54
CA VAL A 116 1.52 4.17 2.13
C VAL A 116 0.78 4.95 1.07
N ILE A 117 -0.35 5.53 1.47
CA ILE A 117 -1.15 6.43 0.65
C ILE A 117 -1.33 7.76 1.37
N ASP A 118 -1.42 8.85 0.62
CA ASP A 118 -1.69 10.17 1.19
C ASP A 118 -3.15 10.34 1.62
N GLU A 119 -3.42 11.42 2.35
CA GLU A 119 -4.76 11.71 2.88
C GLU A 119 -5.80 11.97 1.77
N VAL A 120 -5.36 12.49 0.62
CA VAL A 120 -6.25 12.76 -0.53
C VAL A 120 -6.77 11.45 -1.10
N LEU A 121 -5.89 10.48 -1.34
CA LEU A 121 -6.28 9.15 -1.80
C LEU A 121 -7.09 8.40 -0.73
N VAL A 122 -6.76 8.54 0.56
CA VAL A 122 -7.60 7.98 1.66
C VAL A 122 -9.02 8.53 1.59
N ALA A 123 -9.20 9.84 1.40
CA ALA A 123 -10.51 10.46 1.31
C ALA A 123 -11.30 9.91 0.11
N ALA A 124 -10.68 9.83 -1.07
CA ALA A 124 -11.31 9.29 -2.28
C ALA A 124 -11.75 7.82 -2.11
N ILE A 125 -10.92 7.00 -1.45
CA ILE A 125 -11.24 5.60 -1.15
C ILE A 125 -12.44 5.49 -0.22
N ARG A 126 -12.50 6.33 0.82
CA ARG A 126 -13.60 6.35 1.80
C ARG A 126 -14.90 6.84 1.16
N GLU A 127 -14.84 7.91 0.37
CA GLU A 127 -16.00 8.49 -0.32
C GLU A 127 -16.66 7.48 -1.26
N LYS A 128 -15.86 6.72 -2.02
CA LYS A 128 -16.36 5.68 -2.91
C LYS A 128 -16.83 4.40 -2.20
N GLY A 129 -16.57 4.25 -0.90
CA GLY A 129 -17.03 3.11 -0.11
C GLY A 129 -16.40 1.77 -0.51
N PHE A 130 -15.13 1.77 -0.95
CA PHE A 130 -14.45 0.53 -1.33
C PHE A 130 -14.32 -0.44 -0.14
N THR A 131 -14.49 -1.73 -0.42
CA THR A 131 -14.62 -2.78 0.62
C THR A 131 -13.34 -3.58 0.84
N ASN A 132 -13.24 -4.18 2.03
CA ASN A 132 -12.12 -5.00 2.50
C ASN A 132 -10.78 -4.25 2.57
N ILE A 133 -10.83 -2.97 2.94
CA ILE A 133 -9.64 -2.11 3.11
C ILE A 133 -9.42 -1.85 4.59
N VAL A 134 -8.20 -2.09 5.06
CA VAL A 134 -7.76 -1.73 6.41
C VAL A 134 -6.71 -0.64 6.28
N LEU A 135 -7.02 0.54 6.80
CA LEU A 135 -6.12 1.68 6.85
C LEU A 135 -5.67 1.90 8.29
N SER A 136 -4.39 2.22 8.48
CA SER A 136 -3.83 2.60 9.77
C SER A 136 -3.00 3.86 9.57
N GLU A 137 -3.20 4.83 10.43
CA GLU A 137 -2.46 6.10 10.40
C GLU A 137 -1.01 5.86 10.86
N LEU A 138 -0.06 6.43 10.12
CA LEU A 138 1.34 6.48 10.52
C LEU A 138 1.62 7.83 11.19
N LYS A 139 2.20 7.79 12.39
CA LYS A 139 2.48 8.99 13.17
C LYS A 139 3.75 9.67 12.69
N MET A 140 3.80 10.99 12.84
CA MET A 140 4.99 11.80 12.58
C MET A 140 5.96 11.76 13.77
N ALA A 141 7.26 11.72 13.50
CA ALA A 141 8.29 11.86 14.51
C ALA A 141 8.20 13.23 15.19
N SER A 142 8.15 13.25 16.52
CA SER A 142 7.99 14.49 17.31
C SER A 142 9.28 15.31 17.43
N ASN A 143 10.43 14.65 17.30
CA ASN A 143 11.75 15.27 17.30
C ASN A 143 12.62 14.59 16.23
N PRO A 144 12.37 14.86 14.95
CA PRO A 144 13.05 14.20 13.84
C PRO A 144 14.53 14.55 13.83
N ARG A 145 15.38 13.57 13.56
CA ARG A 145 16.83 13.84 13.44
C ARG A 145 17.08 14.56 12.12
N PRO A 146 17.93 15.61 12.06
CA PRO A 146 18.25 16.24 10.79
C PRO A 146 18.74 15.22 9.77
N ILE A 147 18.26 15.34 8.52
CA ILE A 147 18.76 14.53 7.42
C ILE A 147 20.24 14.86 7.25
N THR A 148 21.13 14.00 7.74
CA THR A 148 22.56 14.11 7.47
C THR A 148 22.76 13.78 5.99
N SER A 149 23.13 14.78 5.18
CA SER A 149 23.62 14.55 3.83
C SER A 149 24.89 13.71 3.92
N GLY A 150 24.76 12.39 3.75
CA GLY A 150 25.89 11.50 3.55
C GLY A 150 26.67 11.95 2.31
N SER A 151 27.97 12.16 2.51
CA SER A 151 28.97 12.47 1.47
C SER A 151 29.15 11.31 0.51
#